data_AF-A0AAW8RZM1-F1
#
_entry.id   AF-A0AAW8RZM1-F1
#
_cell.length_a   1.000
_cell.length_b   1.000
_cell.length_c   1.000
_cell.angle_alpha   90.00
_cell.angle_beta   90.00
_cell.angle_gamma   90.00
#
_symmetry.space_group_name_H-M   'P 1'
#
loop_
_entity.id
_entity.type
_entity.pdbx_description
1 polymer ?
#
loop_
_entity_poly.entity_id
_entity_poly.type
_entity_poly.pdbx_seq_one_letter_code
_entity_poly.pdbx_strand_id
1 'polypeptide(L)'
;KRKKENEAAPNNKILVNHAKYVVDMNVGFMVGNPISYVSDATKNIQPVLDVYNELDIVSHDTELEKDLSTFGIAYELLYLARGKEVNSTEIRIKCIDPRGIFLVTDDTVDKNSLFAVHYQPVFDLQGGIVSRVTKKCWFWAIENVGIRSSVLFVF
;
A
#
# COMPACT_ATOMS: atom_id res chain seq x y z
N LYS A 1 -29.80 0.87 11.65
CA LYS A 1 -30.04 2.33 11.45
C LYS A 1 -30.83 2.85 12.65
N ARG A 2 -30.37 3.88 13.38
CA ARG A 2 -31.13 4.49 14.49
C ARG A 2 -32.41 5.13 13.92
N LYS A 3 -33.57 4.53 14.23
CA LYS A 3 -34.89 5.10 13.95
C LYS A 3 -35.34 5.85 15.20
N LYS A 4 -35.91 7.05 15.02
CA LYS A 4 -36.61 7.75 16.11
C LYS A 4 -38.07 7.29 16.09
N GLU A 5 -38.70 7.24 17.25
CA GLU A 5 -40.10 6.81 17.39
C GLU A 5 -41.08 7.79 16.73
N ASN A 6 -40.74 9.08 16.69
CA ASN A 6 -41.53 10.12 16.06
C ASN A 6 -40.94 10.49 14.68
N GLU A 7 -41.71 10.27 13.61
CA GLU A 7 -41.30 10.58 12.23
C GLU A 7 -41.16 12.08 11.95
N ALA A 8 -41.86 12.94 12.70
CA ALA A 8 -41.79 14.40 12.55
C ALA A 8 -40.59 15.02 13.28
N ALA A 9 -39.87 14.26 14.11
CA ALA A 9 -38.74 14.78 14.87
C ALA A 9 -37.48 14.90 13.99
N PRO A 10 -36.76 16.04 14.01
CA PRO A 10 -35.56 16.23 13.21
C PRO A 10 -34.48 15.21 13.60
N ASN A 11 -33.96 14.47 12.62
CA ASN A 11 -32.95 13.42 12.82
C ASN A 11 -31.57 13.87 12.34
N ASN A 12 -31.02 14.92 12.97
CA ASN A 12 -29.66 15.36 12.67
C ASN A 12 -28.64 14.29 13.10
N LYS A 13 -27.64 14.04 12.26
CA LYS A 13 -26.54 13.11 12.49
C LYS A 13 -25.24 13.87 12.36
N ILE A 14 -24.62 14.15 13.50
CA ILE A 14 -23.30 14.76 13.54
C ILE A 14 -22.28 13.63 13.34
N LEU A 15 -21.45 13.75 12.31
CA LEU A 15 -20.34 12.85 12.07
C LEU A 15 -19.11 13.42 12.77
N VAL A 16 -18.66 12.77 13.85
CA VAL A 16 -17.39 13.09 14.51
C VAL A 16 -16.41 11.97 14.20
N ASN A 17 -15.38 12.26 13.40
CA ASN A 17 -14.45 11.25 12.91
C ASN A 17 -13.21 11.14 13.79
N HIS A 18 -13.35 10.48 14.95
CA HIS A 18 -12.22 10.19 15.83
C HIS A 18 -11.21 9.21 15.20
N ALA A 19 -11.67 8.31 14.32
CA ALA A 19 -10.78 7.35 13.66
C ALA A 19 -9.75 8.05 12.79
N LYS A 20 -10.16 9.05 12.00
CA LYS A 20 -9.23 9.87 11.20
C LYS A 20 -8.19 10.57 12.08
N TYR A 21 -8.62 11.14 13.21
CA TYR A 21 -7.70 11.83 14.13
C TYR A 21 -6.61 10.90 14.66
N VAL A 22 -6.97 9.67 15.05
CA VAL A 22 -5.99 8.67 15.53
C VAL A 22 -5.02 8.26 14.42
N VAL A 23 -5.54 7.98 13.22
CA VAL A 23 -4.71 7.59 12.06
C VAL A 23 -3.72 8.70 11.70
N ASP A 24 -4.19 9.95 11.59
CA ASP A 24 -3.34 11.09 11.23
C ASP A 24 -2.24 11.31 12.30
N MET A 25 -2.53 11.05 13.58
CA MET A 25 -1.53 11.14 14.66
C MET A 25 -0.47 10.03 14.57
N ASN A 26 -0.87 8.79 14.27
CA ASN A 26 0.06 7.67 14.12
C ASN A 26 0.99 7.87 12.93
N VAL A 27 0.44 8.23 11.77
CA VAL A 27 1.22 8.49 10.54
C VAL A 27 2.22 9.62 10.78
N GLY A 28 1.78 10.72 11.40
CA GLY A 28 2.65 11.85 11.72
C GLY A 28 3.76 11.51 12.71
N PHE A 29 3.56 10.56 13.62
CA PHE A 29 4.59 10.12 14.56
C PHE A 29 5.59 9.15 13.91
N MET A 30 5.13 8.21 13.08
CA MET A 30 5.97 7.19 12.44
C MET A 30 6.81 7.75 11.29
N VAL A 31 6.20 8.52 10.38
CA VAL A 31 6.82 9.00 9.12
C VAL A 31 6.98 10.52 9.11
N GLY A 32 6.72 11.19 10.24
CA GLY A 32 6.89 12.65 10.33
C GLY A 32 8.33 13.11 10.11
N ASN A 33 9.30 12.26 10.47
CA ASN A 33 10.70 12.43 10.10
C ASN A 33 11.07 11.37 9.05
N PRO A 34 11.72 11.75 7.93
CA PRO A 34 12.18 10.79 6.95
C PRO A 34 13.13 9.73 7.54
N ILE A 35 12.98 8.49 7.07
CA ILE A 35 13.83 7.37 7.49
C ILE A 35 15.26 7.60 6.99
N SER A 36 16.23 7.53 7.90
CA SER A 36 17.65 7.73 7.58
C SER A 36 18.33 6.40 7.24
N TYR A 37 18.94 6.32 6.06
CA TYR A 37 19.69 5.15 5.61
C TYR A 37 21.19 5.33 5.92
N VAL A 38 21.77 4.38 6.65
CA VAL A 38 23.20 4.37 6.98
C VAL A 38 23.87 3.16 6.34
N SER A 39 25.09 3.35 5.81
CA SER A 39 25.92 2.26 5.28
C SER A 39 27.24 2.15 6.03
N ASP A 40 27.84 0.96 5.97
CA ASP A 40 29.22 0.77 6.42
C ASP A 40 30.17 1.69 5.65
N ALA A 41 31.20 2.19 6.34
CA ALA A 41 32.15 3.19 5.82
C ALA A 41 32.87 2.77 4.51
N THR A 42 32.87 1.49 4.17
CA THR A 42 33.50 0.93 2.96
C THR A 42 32.60 0.89 1.72
N LYS A 43 31.29 1.12 1.86
CA LYS A 43 30.32 1.01 0.75
C LYS A 43 29.64 2.35 0.48
N ASN A 44 29.57 2.71 -0.80
CA ASN A 44 28.88 3.91 -1.25
C ASN A 44 27.38 3.63 -1.43
N ILE A 45 26.54 4.22 -0.58
CA ILE A 45 25.08 4.12 -0.64
C ILE A 45 24.44 5.18 -1.56
N GLN A 46 25.21 6.17 -2.02
CA GLN A 46 24.70 7.29 -2.80
C GLN A 46 23.86 6.86 -4.02
N PRO A 47 24.26 5.85 -4.83
CA PRO A 47 23.46 5.44 -5.98
C PRO A 47 22.06 4.92 -5.61
N VAL A 48 21.92 4.31 -4.43
CA VAL A 48 20.62 3.83 -3.94
C VAL A 48 19.77 5.00 -3.46
N LEU A 49 20.39 5.95 -2.75
CA LEU A 49 19.72 7.18 -2.31
C LEU A 49 19.22 8.01 -3.49
N ASP A 50 19.99 8.09 -4.56
CA ASP A 50 19.60 8.81 -5.77
C ASP A 50 18.35 8.19 -6.41
N VAL A 51 18.30 6.85 -6.50
CA VAL A 51 17.10 6.13 -6.97
C VAL A 51 15.91 6.34 -6.02
N TYR A 52 16.12 6.32 -4.71
CA TYR A 52 15.04 6.55 -3.73
C TYR A 52 14.49 7.98 -3.78
N ASN A 53 15.35 8.96 -4.08
CA ASN A 53 14.93 10.33 -4.32
C ASN A 53 14.11 10.45 -5.62
N GLU A 54 14.51 9.76 -6.69
CA GLU A 54 13.74 9.70 -7.94
C GLU A 54 12.37 9.04 -7.76
N LEU A 55 12.28 8.05 -6.87
CA LEU A 55 11.05 7.33 -6.54
C LEU A 55 10.14 8.08 -5.55
N ASP A 56 10.61 9.17 -4.95
CA ASP A 56 9.92 9.93 -3.90
C ASP A 56 9.47 9.03 -2.72
N ILE A 57 10.44 8.28 -2.17
CA ILE A 57 10.16 7.24 -1.15
C ILE A 57 9.49 7.81 0.12
N VAL A 58 9.79 9.05 0.50
CA VAL A 58 9.22 9.68 1.70
C VAL A 58 7.71 9.87 1.58
N SER A 59 7.26 10.30 0.41
CA SER A 59 5.84 10.42 0.09
C SER A 59 5.18 9.05 0.01
N HIS A 60 5.88 8.08 -0.60
CA HIS A 60 5.42 6.69 -0.70
C HIS A 60 5.18 6.05 0.66
N ASP A 61 6.14 6.16 1.59
CA ASP A 61 6.07 5.63 2.94
C ASP A 61 4.90 6.24 3.74
N THR A 62 4.64 7.54 3.52
CA THR A 62 3.52 8.24 4.17
C THR A 62 2.16 7.66 3.75
N GLU A 63 1.97 7.39 2.46
CA GLU A 63 0.73 6.77 1.97
C GLU A 63 0.62 5.31 2.40
N LEU A 64 1.75 4.56 2.43
CA LEU A 64 1.77 3.18 2.90
C LEU A 64 1.39 3.08 4.39
N GLU A 65 1.95 3.94 5.24
CA GLU A 65 1.65 3.97 6.68
C GLU A 65 0.20 4.38 6.95
N LYS A 66 -0.37 5.25 6.14
CA LYS A 66 -1.78 5.65 6.25
C LYS A 66 -2.73 4.49 5.94
N ASP A 67 -2.43 3.71 4.92
CA ASP A 67 -3.18 2.49 4.59
C ASP A 67 -3.01 1.46 5.71
N LEU A 68 -1.78 1.27 6.22
CA LEU A 68 -1.50 0.38 7.34
C LEU A 68 -2.25 0.79 8.61
N SER A 69 -2.27 2.08 8.95
CA SER A 69 -3.00 2.61 10.11
C SER A 69 -4.53 2.52 9.93
N THR A 70 -5.04 2.55 8.70
CA THR A 70 -6.48 2.49 8.42
C THR A 70 -7.01 1.05 8.34
N PHE A 71 -6.28 0.16 7.67
CA PHE A 71 -6.72 -1.21 7.36
C PHE A 71 -6.03 -2.28 8.20
N GLY A 72 -4.95 -1.92 8.89
CA GLY A 72 -4.05 -2.86 9.59
C GLY A 72 -3.08 -3.59 8.67
N ILE A 73 -3.18 -3.37 7.35
CA ILE A 73 -2.35 -3.99 6.31
C ILE A 73 -2.20 -3.02 5.14
N ALA A 74 -1.03 -3.01 4.52
CA ALA A 74 -0.75 -2.23 3.31
C ALA A 74 0.13 -3.06 2.37
N TYR A 75 -0.02 -2.82 1.05
CA TYR A 75 0.75 -3.52 0.03
C TYR A 75 1.44 -2.53 -0.92
N GLU A 76 2.67 -2.86 -1.28
CA GLU A 76 3.52 -2.07 -2.16
C GLU A 76 3.84 -2.86 -3.44
N LEU A 77 3.48 -2.31 -4.59
CA LEU A 77 3.80 -2.89 -5.89
C LEU A 77 5.07 -2.27 -6.47
N LEU A 78 6.11 -3.10 -6.58
CA LEU A 78 7.30 -2.82 -7.36
C LEU A 78 7.09 -3.34 -8.78
N TYR A 79 7.23 -2.47 -9.79
CA TYR A 79 7.10 -2.85 -11.19
C TYR A 79 8.06 -2.08 -12.08
N LEU A 80 8.35 -2.66 -13.24
CA LEU A 80 9.15 -2.02 -14.27
C LEU A 80 8.24 -1.26 -15.22
N ALA A 81 8.43 0.05 -15.29
CA ALA A 81 7.73 0.93 -16.21
C ALA A 81 8.61 1.24 -17.42
N ARG A 82 7.98 1.46 -18.57
CA ARG A 82 8.68 2.00 -19.74
C ARG A 82 9.13 3.42 -19.39
N GLY A 83 10.43 3.65 -19.46
CA GLY A 83 11.03 4.94 -19.15
C GLY A 83 10.74 5.98 -20.23
N LYS A 84 11.18 7.21 -19.98
CA LYS A 84 10.99 8.33 -20.92
C LYS A 84 11.82 8.19 -22.20
N GLU A 85 12.88 7.40 -22.17
CA GLU A 85 13.76 7.17 -23.31
C GLU A 85 13.39 5.89 -24.08
N VAL A 86 13.81 5.83 -25.34
CA VAL A 86 13.56 4.67 -26.20
C VAL A 86 14.32 3.47 -25.65
N ASN A 87 13.59 2.40 -25.30
CA ASN A 87 14.10 1.17 -24.68
C ASN A 87 14.69 1.33 -23.26
N SER A 88 14.45 2.44 -22.55
CA SER A 88 14.77 2.51 -21.13
C SER A 88 13.65 1.91 -20.28
N THR A 89 14.03 1.24 -19.19
CA THR A 89 13.13 0.66 -18.22
C THR A 89 13.45 1.29 -16.87
N GLU A 90 12.44 1.90 -16.25
CA GLU A 90 12.56 2.56 -14.95
C GLU A 90 11.84 1.71 -13.90
N ILE A 91 12.46 1.53 -12.74
CA ILE A 91 11.80 0.94 -11.58
C ILE A 91 10.77 1.94 -11.07
N ARG A 92 9.56 1.47 -10.75
CA ARG A 92 8.53 2.27 -10.10
C ARG A 92 7.85 1.51 -8.98
N ILE A 93 7.36 2.28 -8.02
CA ILE A 93 6.70 1.80 -6.82
C ILE A 93 5.31 2.41 -6.73
N LYS A 94 4.32 1.63 -6.28
CA LYS A 94 2.97 2.15 -6.01
C LYS A 94 2.26 1.44 -4.86
N CYS A 95 1.61 2.20 -3.98
CA CYS A 95 0.65 1.66 -3.01
C CYS A 95 -0.62 1.23 -3.75
N ILE A 96 -1.18 0.09 -3.34
CA ILE A 96 -2.46 -0.40 -3.89
C ILE A 96 -3.46 -0.58 -2.75
N ASP A 97 -4.72 -0.29 -3.03
CA ASP A 97 -5.82 -0.48 -2.09
C ASP A 97 -5.85 -1.94 -1.60
N PRO A 98 -5.66 -2.19 -0.29
CA PRO A 98 -5.61 -3.53 0.27
C PRO A 98 -6.94 -4.28 0.15
N ARG A 99 -8.07 -3.60 -0.09
CA ARG A 99 -9.39 -4.23 -0.25
C ARG A 99 -9.51 -5.05 -1.53
N GLY A 100 -8.71 -4.73 -2.55
CA GLY A 100 -8.70 -5.43 -3.83
C GLY A 100 -7.68 -6.57 -3.87
N ILE A 101 -6.90 -6.78 -2.82
CA ILE A 101 -5.78 -7.73 -2.80
C ILE A 101 -5.99 -8.76 -1.69
N PHE A 102 -5.64 -10.01 -1.99
CA PHE A 102 -5.43 -11.01 -0.96
C PHE A 102 -4.09 -11.72 -1.17
N LEU A 103 -3.44 -12.03 -0.05
CA LEU A 103 -2.17 -12.74 0.00
C LEU A 103 -2.41 -14.25 -0.03
N VAL A 104 -1.71 -14.95 -0.91
CA VAL A 104 -1.67 -16.42 -0.93
C VAL A 104 -0.44 -16.86 -0.15
N THR A 105 -0.67 -17.66 0.89
CA THR A 105 0.36 -18.19 1.78
C THR A 105 0.42 -19.71 1.66
N ASP A 106 1.57 -20.27 2.04
CA ASP A 106 1.78 -21.70 2.14
C ASP A 106 1.03 -22.32 3.34
N ASP A 107 0.88 -23.65 3.36
CA ASP A 107 0.19 -24.40 4.42
C ASP A 107 1.00 -24.57 5.72
N THR A 108 2.26 -24.11 5.72
CA THR A 108 3.15 -24.12 6.87
C THR A 108 2.65 -23.21 8.01
N VAL A 109 3.05 -23.53 9.24
CA VAL A 109 2.67 -22.76 10.45
C VAL A 109 3.11 -21.29 10.35
N ASP A 110 4.25 -21.04 9.70
CA ASP A 110 4.82 -19.71 9.50
C ASP A 110 4.11 -18.91 8.39
N LYS A 111 3.20 -19.54 7.61
CA LYS A 111 2.41 -18.92 6.54
C LYS A 111 3.25 -18.07 5.59
N ASN A 112 4.30 -18.66 5.05
CA ASN A 112 5.18 -17.97 4.11
C ASN A 112 4.39 -17.42 2.92
N SER A 113 4.57 -16.13 2.62
CA SER A 113 3.94 -15.45 1.49
C SER A 113 4.47 -16.00 0.16
N LEU A 114 3.56 -16.47 -0.70
CA LEU A 114 3.92 -16.97 -2.03
C LEU A 114 3.74 -15.88 -3.09
N PHE A 115 2.52 -15.35 -3.22
CA PHE A 115 2.18 -14.28 -4.14
C PHE A 115 0.87 -13.62 -3.69
N ALA A 116 0.58 -12.42 -4.17
CA ALA A 116 -0.73 -11.81 -3.97
C ALA A 116 -1.52 -11.75 -5.28
N VAL A 117 -2.83 -11.80 -5.14
CA VAL A 117 -3.75 -11.68 -6.27
C VAL A 117 -4.46 -10.35 -6.14
N HIS A 118 -4.26 -9.49 -7.13
CA HIS A 118 -4.97 -8.23 -7.23
C HIS A 118 -6.18 -8.39 -8.13
N TYR A 119 -7.34 -8.11 -7.55
CA TYR A 119 -8.64 -8.29 -8.14
C TYR A 119 -9.28 -6.92 -8.43
N GLN A 120 -9.51 -6.62 -9.71
CA GLN A 120 -10.16 -5.38 -10.12
C GLN A 120 -11.39 -5.64 -11.00
N PRO A 121 -12.57 -5.12 -10.63
CA PRO A 121 -13.73 -5.14 -11.50
C PRO A 121 -13.50 -4.21 -12.69
N VAL A 122 -13.73 -4.71 -13.90
CA VAL A 122 -13.78 -3.90 -15.11
C VAL A 122 -15.23 -3.50 -15.34
N PHE A 123 -15.46 -2.20 -15.35
CA PHE A 123 -16.77 -1.61 -15.57
C PHE A 123 -16.96 -1.29 -17.05
N ASP A 124 -18.19 -1.50 -17.54
CA ASP A 124 -18.64 -1.00 -18.84
C ASP A 124 -18.86 0.51 -18.80
N LEU A 125 -19.05 1.11 -19.98
CA LEU A 125 -19.46 2.52 -20.13
C LEU A 125 -20.80 2.82 -19.42
N GLN A 126 -21.67 1.81 -19.23
CA GLN A 126 -22.94 1.92 -18.52
C GLN A 126 -22.84 1.58 -17.02
N GLY A 127 -21.63 1.36 -16.49
CA GLY A 127 -21.37 1.07 -15.08
C GLY A 127 -21.66 -0.38 -14.65
N GLY A 128 -22.00 -1.27 -15.59
CA GLY A 128 -22.13 -2.71 -15.32
C GLY A 128 -20.76 -3.37 -15.14
N ILE A 129 -20.67 -4.40 -14.30
CA ILE A 129 -19.43 -5.18 -14.14
C ILE A 129 -19.38 -6.21 -15.29
N VAL A 130 -18.46 -6.03 -16.23
CA VAL A 130 -18.34 -6.86 -17.44
C VAL A 130 -17.42 -8.05 -17.20
N SER A 131 -16.28 -7.81 -16.55
CA SER A 131 -15.29 -8.85 -16.28
C SER A 131 -14.46 -8.50 -15.06
N ARG A 132 -13.69 -9.48 -14.59
CA ARG A 132 -12.85 -9.37 -13.40
C ARG A 132 -11.41 -9.62 -13.83
N VAL A 133 -10.57 -8.59 -13.79
CA VAL A 133 -9.15 -8.74 -14.13
C VAL A 133 -8.43 -9.24 -12.89
N THR A 134 -7.80 -10.40 -13.04
CA THR A 134 -6.96 -11.01 -12.01
C THR A 134 -5.51 -10.81 -12.43
N LYS A 135 -4.79 -9.90 -11.76
CA LYS A 135 -3.36 -9.75 -11.97
C LYS A 135 -2.64 -10.54 -10.88
N LYS A 136 -1.87 -11.54 -11.29
CA LYS A 136 -0.90 -12.18 -10.39
C LYS A 136 0.25 -11.20 -10.22
N CYS A 137 0.44 -10.76 -9.00
CA CYS A 137 1.50 -9.82 -8.65
C CYS A 137 2.32 -10.49 -7.56
N TRP A 138 3.64 -10.54 -7.76
CA TRP A 138 4.53 -10.97 -6.70
C TRP A 138 4.87 -9.72 -5.89
N PHE A 139 4.70 -9.83 -4.58
CA PHE A 139 4.62 -8.69 -3.68
C PHE A 139 5.56 -8.89 -2.50
N TRP A 140 5.87 -7.75 -1.89
CA TRP A 140 6.37 -7.65 -0.53
C TRP A 140 5.21 -7.41 0.43
N ALA A 141 5.15 -8.18 1.53
CA ALA A 141 4.21 -7.94 2.62
C ALA A 141 4.99 -7.46 3.84
N ILE A 142 4.69 -6.26 4.33
CA ILE A 142 5.25 -5.72 5.57
C ILE A 142 4.23 -6.02 6.67
N GLU A 143 4.57 -6.94 7.57
CA GLU A 143 3.76 -7.27 8.75
C GLU A 143 4.34 -6.59 10.00
N ASN A 144 3.47 -6.20 10.93
CA ASN A 144 3.76 -5.42 12.14
C ASN A 144 4.71 -6.11 13.17
N VAL A 145 5.32 -7.25 12.84
CA VAL A 145 6.23 -8.00 13.72
C VAL A 145 7.57 -8.20 13.03
N GLY A 146 8.42 -7.17 13.10
CA GLY A 146 9.81 -7.24 12.69
C GLY A 146 10.00 -7.16 11.17
N ILE A 147 10.82 -6.22 10.75
CA ILE A 147 11.22 -5.98 9.36
C ILE A 147 11.92 -7.25 8.82
N ARG A 148 11.15 -8.19 8.28
CA ARG A 148 11.64 -9.34 7.51
C ARG A 148 11.49 -9.01 6.04
N SER A 149 12.58 -8.52 5.45
CA SER A 149 12.64 -8.23 4.04
C SER A 149 13.03 -9.47 3.23
N SER A 150 12.12 -9.98 2.37
CA SER A 150 12.40 -11.09 1.45
C SER A 150 12.12 -10.67 0.00
N VAL A 151 13.18 -10.56 -0.81
CA VAL A 151 13.16 -10.12 -2.22
C VAL A 151 12.83 -11.28 -3.15
N LEU A 152 11.75 -11.20 -3.93
CA LEU A 152 11.55 -12.08 -5.08
C LEU A 152 11.04 -11.30 -6.30
N PHE A 153 11.83 -11.35 -7.39
CA PHE A 153 11.64 -10.61 -8.64
C PHE A 153 10.60 -11.25 -9.57
N VAL A 154 9.98 -10.44 -10.42
CA VAL A 154 9.19 -10.88 -11.59
C VAL A 154 9.81 -10.27 -12.84
N PHE A 155 10.10 -11.12 -13.82
CA PHE A 155 10.50 -10.75 -15.17
C PHE A 155 9.28 -10.47 -16.06
#